data_AF-A0A0P9SCV0-F1
#
_entry.id   AF-A0A0P9SCV0-F1
#
_cell.length_a   1.000
_cell.length_b   1.000
_cell.length_c   1.000
_cell.angle_alpha   90.00
_cell.angle_beta   90.00
_cell.angle_gamma   90.00
#
_symmetry.space_group_name_H-M   'P 1'
#
loop_
_entity.id
_entity.type
_entity.pdbx_description
1 polymer ?
#
loop_
_entity_poly.entity_id
_entity_poly.type
_entity_poly.pdbx_seq_one_letter_code
_entity_poly.pdbx_strand_id
1 'polypeptide(L)'
;RLNGVLDIERFEAALQALILRHETLRTTFPSVNGVACQKVSEQTGLRVQWQDYSALPAELRQQRLQALADSEAHQPFDLETGPLLRACLVKAADFEHYFVLTLHHIVTEGWAMDIFARELGLLYEAFLQGKPSPLEPLAVQYLE
;
A
#
# COMPACT_ATOMS: atom_id res chain seq x y z
N ARG A 1 2.06 8.26 -9.24
CA ARG A 1 1.25 8.32 -10.47
C ARG A 1 1.60 7.13 -11.34
N LEU A 2 0.60 6.51 -11.96
CA LEU A 2 0.71 5.37 -12.86
C LEU A 2 0.11 5.78 -14.21
N ASN A 3 0.80 5.45 -15.30
CA ASN A 3 0.37 5.80 -16.65
C ASN A 3 0.03 4.52 -17.43
N GLY A 4 -1.01 4.58 -18.27
CA GLY A 4 -1.54 3.45 -19.02
C GLY A 4 -2.79 2.85 -18.40
N VAL A 5 -3.27 1.77 -19.02
CA VAL A 5 -4.39 0.97 -18.51
C VAL A 5 -3.95 0.26 -17.23
N LEU A 6 -4.79 0.32 -16.20
CA LEU A 6 -4.54 -0.35 -14.93
C LEU A 6 -5.58 -1.43 -14.71
N ASP A 7 -5.13 -2.66 -14.53
CA ASP A 7 -5.97 -3.77 -14.05
C ASP A 7 -6.01 -3.71 -12.52
N ILE A 8 -7.14 -3.28 -11.97
CA ILE A 8 -7.29 -2.99 -10.55
C ILE A 8 -7.19 -4.27 -9.72
N GLU A 9 -7.80 -5.36 -10.17
CA GLU A 9 -7.78 -6.63 -9.46
C GLU A 9 -6.35 -7.18 -9.38
N ARG A 10 -5.59 -7.09 -10.49
CA ARG A 10 -4.19 -7.53 -10.50
C ARG A 10 -3.30 -6.63 -9.68
N PHE A 11 -3.53 -5.32 -9.67
CA PHE A 11 -2.77 -4.38 -8.85
C PHE A 11 -3.02 -4.61 -7.36
N GLU A 12 -4.29 -4.79 -6.96
CA GLU A 12 -4.65 -5.13 -5.59
C GLU A 12 -4.01 -6.45 -5.16
N ALA A 13 -4.10 -7.50 -6.00
CA ALA A 13 -3.44 -8.77 -5.72
C ALA A 13 -1.93 -8.61 -5.52
N ALA A 14 -1.26 -7.80 -6.37
CA ALA A 14 0.17 -7.53 -6.26
C ALA A 14 0.52 -6.82 -4.95
N LEU A 15 -0.28 -5.82 -4.55
CA LEU A 15 -0.11 -5.13 -3.28
C LEU A 15 -0.31 -6.06 -2.08
N GLN A 16 -1.32 -6.94 -2.12
CA GLN A 16 -1.56 -7.94 -1.09
C GLN A 16 -0.37 -8.91 -0.96
N ALA A 17 0.16 -9.40 -2.09
CA ALA A 17 1.33 -10.28 -2.10
C ALA A 17 2.59 -9.58 -1.53
N LEU A 18 2.78 -8.30 -1.84
CA LEU A 18 3.88 -7.50 -1.29
C LEU A 18 3.76 -7.37 0.24
N ILE A 19 2.57 -7.05 0.75
CA ILE A 19 2.35 -6.91 2.19
C ILE A 19 2.51 -8.25 2.91
N LEU A 20 2.11 -9.37 2.29
CA LEU A 20 2.38 -10.70 2.85
C LEU A 20 3.88 -11.02 2.90
N ARG A 21 4.64 -10.58 1.90
CA ARG A 21 6.09 -10.79 1.83
C ARG A 21 6.87 -10.04 2.92
N HIS A 22 6.44 -8.83 3.28
CA HIS A 22 7.11 -7.98 4.27
C HIS A 22 6.37 -8.01 5.60
N GLU A 23 6.91 -8.72 6.60
CA GLU A 23 6.27 -8.83 7.91
C GLU A 23 6.05 -7.48 8.58
N THR A 24 6.99 -6.55 8.41
CA THR A 24 6.90 -5.19 8.97
C THR A 24 5.61 -4.48 8.59
N LEU A 25 5.13 -4.63 7.35
CA LEU A 25 3.89 -4.01 6.87
C LEU A 25 2.62 -4.58 7.52
N ARG A 26 2.73 -5.72 8.22
CA ARG A 26 1.66 -6.39 8.97
C ARG A 26 1.90 -6.40 10.48
N THR A 27 2.90 -5.64 10.96
CA THR A 27 3.23 -5.56 12.39
C THR A 27 2.41 -4.47 13.08
N THR A 28 1.81 -4.81 14.21
CA THR A 28 1.21 -3.87 15.17
C THR A 28 1.94 -3.90 16.50
N PHE A 29 1.62 -2.95 17.38
CA PHE A 29 2.32 -2.67 18.63
C PHE A 29 1.37 -2.63 19.83
N PRO A 30 0.61 -3.71 20.14
CA PRO A 30 -0.26 -3.75 21.30
C PRO A 30 0.54 -3.62 22.62
N SER A 31 -0.09 -2.98 23.61
CA SER A 31 0.45 -2.90 24.98
C SER A 31 0.05 -4.12 25.79
N VAL A 32 1.03 -4.89 26.29
CA VAL A 32 0.82 -6.01 27.21
C VAL A 32 1.44 -5.63 28.55
N ASN A 33 0.59 -5.47 29.58
CA ASN A 33 1.01 -5.01 30.92
C ASN A 33 1.78 -3.67 30.91
N GLY A 34 1.42 -2.75 30.01
CA GLY A 34 2.07 -1.45 29.89
C GLY A 34 3.37 -1.45 29.06
N VAL A 35 3.75 -2.58 28.47
CA VAL A 35 4.92 -2.71 27.60
C VAL A 35 4.45 -2.93 26.17
N ALA A 36 4.93 -2.10 25.23
CA ALA A 36 4.64 -2.28 23.81
C ALA A 36 5.35 -3.54 23.29
N CYS A 37 4.60 -4.42 22.63
CA CYS A 37 5.11 -5.65 22.00
C CYS A 37 4.82 -5.63 20.51
N GLN A 38 5.73 -6.16 19.68
CA GLN A 38 5.48 -6.32 18.25
C GLN A 38 4.65 -7.57 17.98
N LYS A 39 3.63 -7.44 17.14
CA LYS A 39 2.77 -8.56 16.72
C LYS A 39 2.58 -8.55 15.21
N VAL A 40 3.03 -9.60 14.54
CA VAL A 40 2.82 -9.79 13.10
C VAL A 40 1.47 -10.47 12.88
N SER A 41 0.61 -9.88 12.05
CA SER A 41 -0.64 -10.50 11.62
C SER A 41 -0.41 -11.42 10.41
N GLU A 42 -0.86 -12.67 10.42
CA GLU A 42 -0.79 -13.57 9.23
C GLU A 42 -1.55 -13.03 8.01
N GLN A 43 -2.54 -12.17 8.23
CA GLN A 43 -3.33 -11.51 7.19
C GLN A 43 -2.87 -10.08 6.99
N THR A 44 -3.07 -9.54 5.79
CA THR A 44 -2.74 -8.14 5.48
C THR A 44 -3.65 -7.14 6.18
N GLY A 45 -4.95 -7.46 6.32
CA GLY A 45 -5.97 -6.54 6.83
C GLY A 45 -6.24 -5.32 5.94
N LEU A 46 -5.54 -5.18 4.80
CA LEU A 46 -5.63 -4.02 3.92
C LEU A 46 -6.87 -4.10 3.04
N ARG A 47 -7.63 -3.00 2.99
CA ARG A 47 -8.63 -2.72 1.96
C ARG A 47 -8.15 -1.55 1.11
N VAL A 48 -7.99 -1.78 -0.19
CA VAL A 48 -7.67 -0.72 -1.14
C VAL A 48 -8.95 0.04 -1.45
N GLN A 49 -8.93 1.35 -1.24
CA GLN A 49 -10.04 2.21 -1.65
C GLN A 49 -9.93 2.53 -3.14
N TRP A 50 -11.07 2.60 -3.82
CA TRP A 50 -11.15 2.98 -5.23
C TRP A 50 -11.97 4.26 -5.38
N GLN A 51 -11.43 5.26 -6.08
CA GLN A 51 -12.12 6.50 -6.38
C GLN A 51 -12.02 6.83 -7.87
N ASP A 52 -13.12 7.28 -8.47
CA ASP A 52 -13.14 7.70 -9.87
C ASP A 52 -13.31 9.22 -9.97
N TYR A 53 -12.25 9.90 -10.40
CA TYR A 53 -12.23 11.35 -10.64
C TYR A 53 -12.16 11.68 -12.14
N SER A 54 -12.33 10.70 -13.02
CA SER A 54 -12.17 10.88 -14.47
C SER A 54 -13.22 11.82 -15.08
N ALA A 55 -14.39 11.91 -14.46
CA ALA A 55 -15.45 12.85 -14.84
C ALA A 55 -15.23 14.29 -14.33
N LEU A 56 -14.25 14.54 -13.46
CA LEU A 56 -13.99 15.87 -12.92
C LEU A 56 -13.17 16.74 -13.90
N PRO A 57 -13.43 18.07 -13.97
CA PRO A 57 -12.54 19.02 -14.61
C PRO A 57 -11.12 18.94 -14.06
N ALA A 58 -10.11 19.24 -14.89
CA ALA A 58 -8.70 19.04 -14.54
C ALA A 58 -8.28 19.78 -13.27
N GLU A 59 -8.68 21.04 -13.10
CA GLU A 59 -8.35 21.86 -11.93
C GLU A 59 -8.97 21.27 -10.66
N LEU A 60 -10.24 20.86 -10.73
CA LEU A 60 -10.94 20.26 -9.60
C LEU A 60 -10.38 18.88 -9.25
N ARG A 61 -9.98 18.09 -10.26
CA ARG A 61 -9.34 16.79 -10.08
C ARG A 61 -8.05 16.91 -9.28
N GLN A 62 -7.20 17.86 -9.63
CA GLN A 62 -5.94 18.08 -8.90
C GLN A 62 -6.19 18.52 -7.45
N GLN A 63 -7.16 19.42 -7.23
CA GLN A 63 -7.56 19.82 -5.88
C GLN A 63 -8.08 18.64 -5.05
N ARG A 64 -8.88 17.75 -5.65
CA ARG A 64 -9.40 16.55 -4.97
C ARG A 64 -8.31 15.54 -4.64
N LEU A 65 -7.36 15.33 -5.55
CA LEU A 65 -6.19 14.48 -5.31
C LEU A 65 -5.35 15.00 -4.14
N GLN A 66 -5.10 16.32 -4.08
CA GLN A 66 -4.37 16.92 -2.97
C GLN A 66 -5.14 16.77 -1.65
N ALA A 67 -6.43 17.09 -1.63
CA ALA A 67 -7.26 16.94 -0.45
C ALA A 67 -7.34 15.49 0.05
N LEU A 68 -7.36 14.51 -0.85
CA LEU A 68 -7.27 13.09 -0.50
C LEU A 68 -5.94 12.77 0.18
N ALA A 69 -4.81 13.18 -0.42
CA ALA A 69 -3.49 12.93 0.14
C ALA A 69 -3.33 13.59 1.52
N ASP A 70 -3.81 14.83 1.68
CA ASP A 70 -3.79 15.56 2.93
C ASP A 70 -4.65 14.87 4.00
N SER A 71 -5.86 14.44 3.64
CA SER A 71 -6.75 13.71 4.55
C SER A 71 -6.11 12.40 5.03
N GLU A 72 -5.54 11.62 4.12
CA GLU A 72 -4.86 10.36 4.46
C GLU A 72 -3.64 10.58 5.36
N ALA A 73 -2.87 11.65 5.13
CA ALA A 73 -1.70 11.99 5.93
C ALA A 73 -2.05 12.47 7.36
N HIS A 74 -3.16 13.17 7.54
CA HIS A 74 -3.59 13.67 8.85
C HIS A 74 -4.42 12.67 9.66
N GLN A 75 -4.90 11.59 9.04
CA GLN A 75 -5.62 10.55 9.74
C GLN A 75 -4.64 9.71 10.59
N PRO A 76 -4.78 9.68 11.92
CA PRO A 76 -3.89 8.90 12.78
C PRO A 76 -4.04 7.39 12.53
N PHE A 77 -2.98 6.65 12.80
CA PHE A 77 -3.02 5.18 12.87
C PHE A 77 -3.21 4.74 14.31
N ASP A 78 -4.01 3.68 14.50
CA ASP A 78 -4.03 2.93 15.75
C ASP A 78 -2.90 1.89 15.71
N LEU A 79 -1.86 2.12 16.51
CA LEU A 79 -0.69 1.25 16.57
C LEU A 79 -1.02 -0.13 17.15
N GLU A 80 -2.06 -0.29 17.96
CA GLU A 80 -2.36 -1.56 18.61
C GLU A 80 -3.06 -2.53 17.65
N THR A 81 -3.95 -2.00 16.81
CA THR A 81 -4.86 -2.82 15.98
C THR A 81 -4.55 -2.76 14.48
N GLY A 82 -3.95 -1.68 13.98
CA GLY A 82 -3.63 -1.52 12.57
C GLY A 82 -4.84 -1.57 11.63
N PRO A 83 -4.62 -1.78 10.31
CA PRO A 83 -3.32 -1.86 9.65
C PRO A 83 -2.56 -0.53 9.68
N LEU A 84 -1.22 -0.57 9.68
CA LEU A 84 -0.34 0.61 9.70
C LEU A 84 0.02 1.13 8.30
N LEU A 85 -0.80 0.75 7.32
CA LEU A 85 -0.75 1.16 5.93
C LEU A 85 -2.18 1.36 5.42
N ARG A 86 -2.40 2.41 4.63
CA ARG A 86 -3.65 2.69 3.91
C ARG A 86 -3.33 2.94 2.44
N ALA A 87 -4.20 2.44 1.57
CA ALA A 87 -4.02 2.47 0.13
C ALA A 87 -5.30 2.97 -0.55
N CYS A 88 -5.16 3.94 -1.44
CA CYS A 88 -6.23 4.42 -2.31
C CYS A 88 -5.73 4.48 -3.75
N LEU A 89 -6.50 3.90 -4.65
CA LEU A 89 -6.33 4.03 -6.09
C LEU A 89 -7.37 4.99 -6.65
N VAL A 90 -6.90 5.95 -7.43
CA VAL A 90 -7.75 6.96 -8.06
C VAL A 90 -7.60 6.89 -9.56
N LYS A 91 -8.71 6.70 -10.28
CA LYS A 91 -8.78 6.90 -11.73
C LYS A 91 -8.89 8.39 -12.03
N ALA A 92 -7.86 8.94 -12.66
CA ALA A 92 -7.87 10.33 -13.13
C ALA A 92 -8.28 10.43 -14.60
N ALA A 93 -7.93 9.45 -15.43
CA ALA A 93 -8.37 9.29 -16.81
C ALA A 93 -8.25 7.81 -17.20
N ASP A 94 -8.64 7.44 -18.42
CA ASP A 94 -8.55 6.04 -18.88
C ASP A 94 -7.10 5.49 -18.88
N PHE A 95 -6.11 6.37 -19.03
CA PHE A 95 -4.68 6.03 -19.02
C PHE A 95 -3.89 6.75 -17.93
N GLU A 96 -4.57 7.28 -16.91
CA GLU A 96 -3.93 8.02 -15.83
C GLU A 96 -4.55 7.65 -14.49
N HIS A 97 -3.71 7.12 -13.60
CA HIS A 97 -4.11 6.66 -12.29
C HIS A 97 -3.16 7.21 -11.22
N TYR A 98 -3.68 7.38 -10.02
CA TYR A 98 -2.91 7.79 -8.86
C TYR A 98 -3.04 6.71 -7.78
N PHE A 99 -1.90 6.24 -7.30
CA PHE A 99 -1.82 5.39 -6.13
C PHE A 99 -1.36 6.25 -4.96
N VAL A 100 -2.26 6.47 -4.01
CA VAL A 100 -2.01 7.19 -2.77
C VAL A 100 -1.78 6.14 -1.70
N LEU A 101 -0.57 6.14 -1.15
CA LEU A 101 -0.14 5.21 -0.13
C LEU A 101 0.33 5.99 1.09
N THR A 102 -0.22 5.66 2.25
CA THR A 102 0.17 6.24 3.53
C THR A 102 0.58 5.12 4.45
N LEU A 103 1.75 5.25 5.06
CA LEU A 103 2.31 4.28 5.99
C LEU A 103 2.74 4.97 7.28
N HIS A 104 2.66 4.25 8.39
CA HIS A 104 3.32 4.69 9.62
C HIS A 104 4.82 4.40 9.54
N HIS A 105 5.67 5.40 9.85
CA HIS A 105 7.14 5.28 9.80
C HIS A 105 7.72 4.20 10.73
N ILE A 106 6.95 3.68 11.68
CA ILE A 106 7.38 2.59 12.57
C ILE A 106 7.49 1.25 11.83
N VAL A 107 6.78 1.09 10.70
CA VAL A 107 6.79 -0.14 9.87
C VAL A 107 7.51 0.05 8.54
N THR A 108 8.00 1.25 8.25
CA THR A 108 8.72 1.56 7.02
C THR A 108 9.72 2.69 7.23
N GLU A 109 10.87 2.60 6.59
CA GLU A 109 11.80 3.72 6.49
C GLU A 109 11.81 4.27 5.06
N GLY A 110 12.20 5.54 4.86
CA GLY A 110 12.06 6.25 3.57
C GLY A 110 12.77 5.58 2.39
N TRP A 111 13.93 4.97 2.63
CA TRP A 111 14.70 4.17 1.66
C TRP A 111 14.01 2.86 1.23
N ALA A 112 13.06 2.35 2.02
CA ALA A 112 12.31 1.14 1.67
C ALA A 112 11.29 1.37 0.54
N MET A 113 10.96 2.64 0.21
CA MET A 113 9.94 2.94 -0.80
C MET A 113 10.36 2.60 -2.23
N ASP A 114 11.64 2.69 -2.57
CA ASP A 114 12.15 2.28 -3.88
C ASP A 114 12.08 0.75 -4.06
N ILE A 115 12.34 0.02 -2.98
CA ILE A 115 12.18 -1.45 -2.93
C ILE A 115 10.71 -1.80 -3.07
N PHE A 116 9.84 -1.16 -2.30
CA PHE A 116 8.39 -1.32 -2.36
C PHE A 116 7.87 -1.12 -3.79
N ALA A 117 8.20 0.01 -4.43
CA ALA A 117 7.73 0.32 -5.76
C ALA A 117 8.22 -0.67 -6.82
N ARG A 118 9.49 -1.09 -6.74
CA ARG A 118 10.08 -2.08 -7.65
C ARG A 118 9.41 -3.45 -7.50
N GLU A 119 9.28 -3.94 -6.27
CA GLU A 119 8.68 -5.24 -6.01
C GLU A 119 7.19 -5.27 -6.38
N LEU A 120 6.45 -4.18 -6.10
CA LEU A 120 5.06 -4.03 -6.53
C LEU A 120 4.94 -4.12 -8.04
N GLY A 121 5.84 -3.48 -8.78
CA GLY A 121 5.88 -3.54 -10.25
C GLY A 121 6.12 -4.97 -10.77
N LEU A 122 7.10 -5.68 -10.19
CA LEU A 122 7.40 -7.07 -10.57
C LEU A 122 6.23 -8.03 -10.28
N LEU A 123 5.58 -7.87 -9.13
CA LEU A 123 4.40 -8.65 -8.76
C LEU A 123 3.22 -8.37 -9.70
N TYR A 124 2.97 -7.09 -9.99
CA TYR A 124 1.89 -6.68 -10.89
C TYR A 124 2.11 -7.22 -12.31
N GLU A 125 3.32 -7.11 -12.85
CA GLU A 125 3.66 -7.65 -14.17
C GLU A 125 3.47 -9.17 -14.25
N ALA A 126 3.90 -9.91 -13.23
CA ALA A 126 3.70 -11.36 -13.18
C ALA A 126 2.21 -11.71 -13.13
N PHE A 127 1.42 -11.00 -12.31
CA PHE A 127 0.00 -11.28 -12.14
C PHE A 127 -0.83 -10.91 -13.37
N LEU A 128 -0.46 -9.85 -14.10
CA LEU A 128 -1.02 -9.54 -15.42
C LEU A 128 -0.84 -10.70 -16.42
N GLN A 129 0.29 -11.42 -16.32
CA GLN A 129 0.59 -12.58 -17.16
C GLN A 129 0.01 -13.89 -16.60
N GLY A 130 -0.72 -13.85 -15.48
CA GLY A 130 -1.23 -15.04 -14.79
C GLY A 130 -0.12 -15.93 -14.19
N LYS A 131 1.07 -15.38 -13.97
CA LYS A 131 2.22 -16.07 -13.38
C LYS A 131 2.24 -15.89 -11.85
N PRO A 132 2.85 -16.82 -11.09
CA PRO A 132 3.06 -16.64 -9.66
C PRO A 132 4.08 -15.51 -9.37
N SER A 133 4.22 -15.14 -8.09
CA SER A 133 5.23 -14.17 -7.65
C SER A 133 6.63 -14.59 -8.13
N PRO A 134 7.38 -13.71 -8.81
CA PRO A 134 8.76 -13.99 -9.23
C PRO A 134 9.77 -13.72 -8.11
N LEU A 135 9.34 -13.16 -6.97
CA LEU A 135 10.21 -12.76 -5.87
C LEU A 135 10.51 -13.96 -4.97
N GLU A 136 11.80 -14.29 -4.82
CA GLU A 136 12.29 -15.29 -3.86
C GLU A 136 12.04 -14.83 -2.42
N PRO A 137 11.77 -15.72 -1.45
CA PRO A 137 11.61 -15.35 -0.04
C PRO A 137 12.71 -14.41 0.48
N LEU A 138 12.36 -13.45 1.35
CA LEU A 138 13.35 -12.57 1.96
C LEU A 138 14.33 -13.40 2.79
N ALA A 139 15.63 -13.14 2.64
CA ALA A 139 16.68 -13.87 3.35
C ALA A 139 16.71 -13.57 4.85
N VAL A 140 16.19 -12.41 5.26
CA VAL A 140 16.05 -11.97 6.65
C VAL A 140 14.71 -11.24 6.79
N GLN A 141 13.96 -11.56 7.84
CA GLN A 141 12.84 -10.74 8.30
C GLN A 141 13.33 -9.85 9.45
N TYR A 142 12.89 -8.60 9.50
CA TYR A 142 13.42 -7.58 10.43
C TYR A 142 13.13 -7.84 11.92
N LEU A 143 12.44 -8.95 12.23
CA LEU A 143 12.02 -9.35 13.58
C LEU A 143 12.82 -10.53 14.14
N GLU A 144 13.80 -11.05 13.39
CA GLU A 144 14.77 -12.05 13.88
C GLU A 144 15.97 -11.44 14.59
#